data_AF-A0A2W0E100-F1
#
_entry.id   AF-A0A2W0E100-F1
#
_cell.length_a   1.000
_cell.length_b   1.000
_cell.length_c   1.000
_cell.angle_alpha   90.00
_cell.angle_beta   90.00
_cell.angle_gamma   90.00
#
_symmetry.space_group_name_H-M   'P 1'
#
loop_
_entity.id
_entity.type
_entity.pdbx_description
1 polymer ?
#
loop_
_entity_poly.entity_id
_entity_poly.type
_entity_poly.pdbx_seq_one_letter_code
_entity_poly.pdbx_strand_id
1 'polypeptide(L)'
;MVIPQFLTAPAVLTLAAVALVGCAQHDRDDDFLTLSAGEATLSPCATAVPVSVEQLDTTRLPTCDPVGQVLVFPDGEQLQLPEQQGGGGASSSSNSDAWYAWQSVGNWGLVAARSSADCSEVDEWGNPEALRRVHEAFGTDWACR
;
A
#
# COMPACT_ATOMS: atom_id res chain seq x y z
N MET A 1 42.07 62.49 43.05
CA MET A 1 42.08 63.07 41.69
C MET A 1 41.57 61.99 40.74
N VAL A 2 40.33 62.16 40.20
CA VAL A 2 39.86 61.70 38.85
C VAL A 2 39.82 60.15 38.71
N ILE A 3 38.74 59.39 38.44
CA ILE A 3 37.62 59.48 37.47
C ILE A 3 36.48 58.51 37.91
N PRO A 4 35.19 58.87 37.74
CA PRO A 4 34.05 57.95 37.77
C PRO A 4 33.75 57.39 36.37
N GLN A 5 33.38 56.11 36.23
CA GLN A 5 32.96 55.55 34.93
C GLN A 5 31.65 54.79 35.04
N PHE A 6 30.62 55.42 34.49
CA PHE A 6 29.35 54.90 34.03
C PHE A 6 29.47 53.54 33.36
N LEU A 7 28.46 52.68 33.51
CA LEU A 7 28.03 51.82 32.41
C LEU A 7 26.55 51.48 32.55
N THR A 8 25.80 52.10 31.65
CA THR A 8 24.43 51.87 31.24
C THR A 8 24.18 50.44 30.73
N ALA A 9 22.93 50.00 30.91
CA ALA A 9 22.29 48.74 30.53
C ALA A 9 22.58 48.23 29.09
N PRO A 10 22.28 46.93 28.79
CA PRO A 10 20.89 46.58 28.46
C PRO A 10 20.41 45.23 29.02
N ALA A 11 19.16 45.22 29.47
CA ALA A 11 18.40 44.01 29.75
C ALA A 11 18.15 43.26 28.43
N VAL A 12 18.74 42.08 28.29
CA VAL A 12 18.49 41.17 27.15
C VAL A 12 17.23 40.36 27.46
N LEU A 13 16.11 40.79 26.88
CA LEU A 13 14.85 40.04 26.86
C LEU A 13 14.98 38.91 25.83
N THR A 14 15.18 37.67 26.31
CA THR A 14 15.13 36.45 25.51
C THR A 14 13.69 36.14 25.11
N LEU A 15 13.31 36.47 23.87
CA LEU A 15 12.11 35.97 23.20
C LEU A 15 12.33 34.51 22.80
N ALA A 16 11.83 33.58 23.62
CA ALA A 16 11.76 32.16 23.27
C ALA A 16 10.61 31.94 22.29
N ALA A 17 10.90 31.94 20.98
CA ALA A 17 9.97 31.50 19.96
C ALA A 17 9.88 29.96 20.01
N VAL A 18 8.86 29.44 20.68
CA VAL A 18 8.52 28.01 20.64
C VAL A 18 7.92 27.74 19.25
N ALA A 19 8.75 27.26 18.33
CA ALA A 19 8.26 26.70 17.07
C ALA A 19 7.48 25.42 17.39
N LEU A 20 6.16 25.53 17.44
CA LEU A 20 5.27 24.37 17.39
C LEU A 20 5.40 23.77 15.99
N VAL A 21 6.40 22.88 15.82
CA VAL A 21 6.41 21.93 14.72
C VAL A 21 5.22 21.01 14.98
N GLY A 22 4.07 21.37 14.40
CA GLY A 22 2.94 20.47 14.29
C GLY A 22 3.41 19.29 13.45
N CYS A 23 3.74 18.19 14.10
CA CYS A 23 3.70 16.89 13.46
C CYS A 23 2.23 16.70 13.06
N ALA A 24 1.89 17.06 11.83
CA ALA A 24 0.70 16.54 11.20
C ALA A 24 0.93 15.04 11.08
N GLN A 25 0.57 14.29 12.13
CA GLN A 25 0.24 12.90 11.99
C GLN A 25 -0.98 12.92 11.07
N HIS A 26 -0.72 12.73 9.78
CA HIS A 26 -1.74 12.39 8.81
C HIS A 26 -2.43 11.15 9.40
N ASP A 27 -3.68 11.32 9.86
CA ASP A 27 -4.54 10.20 10.20
C ASP A 27 -4.45 9.24 9.01
N ARG A 28 -3.88 8.05 9.25
CA ARG A 28 -4.05 6.95 8.32
C ARG A 28 -5.52 6.60 8.48
N ASP A 29 -6.37 7.14 7.61
CA ASP A 29 -7.69 6.58 7.42
C ASP A 29 -7.46 5.09 7.13
N ASP A 30 -7.87 4.22 8.05
CA ASP A 30 -7.84 2.78 7.86
C ASP A 30 -8.87 2.46 6.78
N ASP A 31 -8.47 2.65 5.52
CA ASP A 31 -9.25 2.33 4.34
C ASP A 31 -9.54 0.81 4.34
N PHE A 32 -10.79 0.42 4.15
CA PHE A 32 -11.20 -0.98 4.15
C PHE A 32 -12.05 -1.35 2.92
N LEU A 33 -11.69 -2.46 2.28
CA LEU A 33 -12.51 -3.06 1.24
C LEU A 33 -13.68 -3.81 1.88
N THR A 34 -14.88 -3.26 1.76
CA THR A 34 -16.10 -3.93 2.25
C THR A 34 -16.66 -4.86 1.19
N LEU A 35 -16.76 -6.15 1.52
CA LEU A 35 -17.45 -7.16 0.71
C LEU A 35 -18.66 -7.65 1.49
N SER A 36 -19.80 -7.81 0.82
CA SER A 36 -20.95 -8.52 1.42
C SER A 36 -20.64 -10.01 1.58
N ALA A 37 -21.37 -10.69 2.47
CA ALA A 37 -21.15 -12.11 2.75
C ALA A 37 -21.27 -13.01 1.51
N GLY A 38 -22.09 -12.63 0.52
CA GLY A 38 -22.21 -13.34 -0.76
C GLY A 38 -21.11 -13.03 -1.77
N GLU A 39 -20.33 -11.97 -1.53
CA GLU A 39 -19.22 -11.54 -2.38
C GLU A 39 -17.86 -12.11 -1.91
N ALA A 40 -17.76 -12.62 -0.69
CA ALA A 40 -16.53 -13.21 -0.13
C ALA A 40 -16.57 -14.75 -0.10
N THR A 41 -17.07 -15.39 -1.17
CA THR A 41 -17.50 -16.81 -1.14
C THR A 41 -16.65 -17.79 -1.94
N LEU A 42 -15.58 -17.34 -2.59
CA LEU A 42 -14.74 -18.24 -3.38
C LEU A 42 -14.12 -19.31 -2.48
N SER A 43 -14.15 -20.56 -2.93
CA SER A 43 -13.42 -21.63 -2.25
C SER A 43 -11.95 -21.62 -2.69
N PRO A 44 -11.00 -22.03 -1.82
CA PRO A 44 -9.60 -22.19 -2.22
C PRO A 44 -9.43 -23.08 -3.44
N CYS A 45 -8.49 -22.75 -4.31
CA CYS A 45 -8.15 -23.59 -5.45
C CYS A 45 -7.56 -24.93 -5.00
N ALA A 46 -7.98 -26.04 -5.62
CA ALA A 46 -7.60 -27.39 -5.21
C ALA A 46 -6.13 -27.76 -5.54
N THR A 47 -5.45 -26.98 -6.37
CA THR A 47 -4.07 -27.24 -6.79
C THR A 47 -3.24 -26.00 -6.55
N ALA A 48 -2.10 -26.18 -5.89
CA ALA A 48 -1.13 -25.11 -5.69
C ALA A 48 -0.23 -25.01 -6.94
N VAL A 49 -0.59 -24.12 -7.87
CA VAL A 49 0.19 -23.81 -9.07
C VAL A 49 0.56 -22.33 -9.03
N PRO A 50 1.79 -21.93 -9.35
CA PRO A 50 2.11 -20.51 -9.45
C PRO A 50 1.14 -19.79 -10.40
N VAL A 51 0.59 -18.66 -9.97
CA VAL A 51 -0.35 -17.83 -10.72
C VAL A 51 0.42 -16.66 -11.32
N SER A 52 0.49 -16.59 -12.65
CA SER A 52 1.03 -15.38 -13.30
C SER A 52 0.05 -14.23 -13.10
N VAL A 53 0.54 -13.05 -12.69
CA VAL A 53 -0.32 -11.87 -12.50
C VAL A 53 -1.01 -11.46 -13.80
N GLU A 54 -0.41 -11.72 -14.96
CA GLU A 54 -1.03 -11.45 -16.26
C GLU A 54 -2.33 -12.26 -16.49
N GLN A 55 -2.50 -13.39 -15.80
CA GLN A 55 -3.74 -14.17 -15.87
C GLN A 55 -4.91 -13.51 -15.12
N LEU A 56 -4.60 -12.57 -14.22
CA LEU A 56 -5.59 -11.80 -13.48
C LEU A 56 -6.23 -10.72 -14.34
N ASP A 57 -5.55 -10.25 -15.39
CA ASP A 57 -6.08 -9.29 -16.37
C ASP A 57 -7.12 -9.96 -17.28
N THR A 58 -8.30 -10.15 -16.73
CA THR A 58 -9.40 -10.83 -17.40
C THR A 58 -10.74 -10.33 -16.90
N THR A 59 -11.74 -10.30 -17.78
CA THR A 59 -13.12 -10.00 -17.42
C THR A 59 -13.88 -11.20 -16.86
N ARG A 60 -13.28 -12.39 -16.89
CA ARG A 60 -13.88 -13.62 -16.35
C ARG A 60 -13.79 -13.62 -14.83
N LEU A 61 -14.87 -13.99 -14.17
CA LEU A 61 -14.85 -14.19 -12.73
C LEU A 61 -14.05 -15.47 -12.40
N PRO A 62 -13.21 -15.44 -11.35
CA PRO A 62 -12.52 -16.62 -10.87
C PRO A 62 -13.52 -17.69 -10.39
N THR A 63 -13.09 -18.95 -10.46
CA THR A 63 -13.87 -20.08 -9.93
C THR A 63 -13.38 -20.54 -8.56
N CYS A 64 -12.19 -20.09 -8.16
CA CYS A 64 -11.56 -20.39 -6.87
C CYS A 64 -10.61 -19.26 -6.46
N ASP A 65 -10.29 -19.22 -5.17
CA ASP A 65 -9.37 -18.26 -4.55
C ASP A 65 -7.94 -18.84 -4.52
N PRO A 66 -6.91 -18.16 -5.06
CA PRO A 66 -5.57 -18.69 -5.14
C PRO A 66 -4.78 -18.63 -3.81
N VAL A 67 -5.43 -18.63 -2.65
CA VAL A 67 -4.76 -18.65 -1.33
C VAL A 67 -3.68 -19.74 -1.23
N GLY A 68 -2.60 -19.39 -0.53
CA GLY A 68 -1.44 -20.27 -0.34
C GLY A 68 -0.60 -20.48 -1.61
N GLN A 69 -0.95 -19.86 -2.75
CA GLN A 69 -0.17 -19.98 -3.98
C GLN A 69 0.81 -18.81 -4.16
N VAL A 70 1.74 -18.98 -5.09
CA VAL A 70 2.73 -17.97 -5.44
C VAL A 70 2.21 -17.14 -6.61
N LEU A 71 2.17 -15.82 -6.46
CA LEU A 71 2.03 -14.89 -7.58
C LEU A 71 3.38 -14.72 -8.27
N VAL A 72 3.38 -14.72 -9.60
CA VAL A 72 4.58 -14.53 -10.42
C VAL A 72 4.40 -13.28 -11.27
N PHE A 73 5.29 -12.31 -11.09
CA PHE A 73 5.31 -11.06 -11.84
C PHE A 73 6.12 -11.19 -13.14
N PRO A 74 5.94 -10.29 -14.13
CA PRO A 74 6.61 -10.39 -15.44
C PRO A 74 8.15 -10.31 -15.37
N ASP A 75 8.69 -9.69 -14.33
CA ASP A 75 10.14 -9.60 -14.05
C ASP A 75 10.69 -10.83 -13.31
N GLY A 76 9.83 -11.80 -12.98
CA GLY A 76 10.19 -13.05 -12.31
C GLY A 76 10.15 -12.96 -10.77
N GLU A 77 9.80 -11.81 -10.20
CA GLU A 77 9.57 -11.69 -8.76
C GLU A 77 8.36 -12.52 -8.33
N GLN A 78 8.44 -13.05 -7.12
CA GLN A 78 7.48 -14.01 -6.59
C GLN A 78 6.95 -13.55 -5.24
N LEU A 79 5.63 -13.56 -5.11
CA LEU A 79 4.94 -13.18 -3.88
C LEU A 79 4.09 -14.36 -3.38
N GLN A 80 4.40 -14.85 -2.18
CA GLN A 80 3.63 -15.92 -1.54
C GLN A 80 2.34 -15.36 -0.94
N LEU A 81 1.19 -15.82 -1.43
CA LEU A 81 -0.10 -15.49 -0.84
C LEU A 81 -0.28 -16.22 0.50
N PRO A 82 -0.96 -15.59 1.47
CA PRO A 82 -1.28 -16.26 2.73
C PRO A 82 -2.22 -17.45 2.49
N GLU A 83 -2.17 -18.42 3.40
CA GLU A 83 -3.09 -19.57 3.39
C GLU A 83 -4.52 -19.20 3.85
N GLN A 84 -4.67 -18.01 4.43
CA GLN A 84 -5.97 -17.46 4.83
C GLN A 84 -6.62 -16.67 3.69
N GLN A 85 -7.92 -16.81 3.54
CA GLN A 85 -8.71 -16.08 2.55
C GLN A 85 -8.93 -14.61 2.93
N GLY A 86 -8.99 -13.77 1.90
CA GLY A 86 -9.18 -12.32 2.04
C GLY A 86 -7.90 -11.56 2.40
N GLY A 87 -8.06 -10.24 2.58
CA GLY A 87 -6.96 -9.34 2.90
C GLY A 87 -6.10 -8.95 1.70
N GLY A 88 -5.02 -8.24 2.00
CA GLY A 88 -4.02 -7.77 1.04
C GLY A 88 -2.66 -7.69 1.71
N GLY A 89 -1.63 -7.46 0.91
CA GLY A 89 -0.28 -7.33 1.41
C GLY A 89 0.64 -6.71 0.38
N ALA A 90 1.79 -6.24 0.86
CA ALA A 90 2.82 -5.67 0.02
C ALA A 90 4.21 -6.15 0.45
N SER A 91 5.13 -6.20 -0.51
CA SER A 91 6.53 -6.55 -0.30
C SER A 91 7.42 -5.80 -1.29
N SER A 92 8.60 -5.38 -0.85
CA SER A 92 9.62 -4.84 -1.76
C SER A 92 10.41 -5.96 -2.44
N SER A 93 10.87 -5.71 -3.66
CA SER A 93 11.89 -6.55 -4.33
C SER A 93 13.15 -6.69 -3.46
N SER A 94 13.96 -7.70 -3.77
CA SER A 94 15.25 -7.93 -3.11
C SER A 94 16.24 -6.76 -3.26
N ASN A 95 16.11 -5.96 -4.33
CA ASN A 95 16.94 -4.79 -4.60
C ASN A 95 16.25 -3.46 -4.25
N SER A 96 15.01 -3.51 -3.73
CA SER A 96 14.21 -2.32 -3.38
C SER A 96 13.91 -1.35 -4.52
N ASP A 97 14.06 -1.77 -5.78
CA ASP A 97 13.78 -0.94 -6.97
C ASP A 97 12.28 -0.91 -7.32
N ALA A 98 11.53 -1.88 -6.81
CA ALA A 98 10.10 -2.02 -7.02
C ALA A 98 9.38 -2.57 -5.77
N TRP A 99 8.11 -2.21 -5.64
CA TRP A 99 7.15 -2.73 -4.68
C TRP A 99 6.11 -3.59 -5.39
N TYR A 100 5.67 -4.65 -4.72
CA TYR A 100 4.65 -5.56 -5.18
C TYR A 100 3.52 -5.58 -4.17
N ALA A 101 2.31 -5.32 -4.61
CA ALA A 101 1.12 -5.33 -3.78
C ALA A 101 0.09 -6.32 -4.33
N TRP A 102 -0.75 -6.84 -3.45
CA TRP A 102 -1.89 -7.65 -3.83
C TRP A 102 -3.07 -7.40 -2.90
N GLN A 103 -4.27 -7.60 -3.42
CA GLN A 103 -5.51 -7.46 -2.68
C GLN A 103 -6.54 -8.49 -3.17
N SER A 104 -7.07 -9.30 -2.24
CA SER A 104 -8.22 -10.15 -2.51
C SER A 104 -9.49 -9.32 -2.54
N VAL A 105 -10.30 -9.51 -3.58
CA VAL A 105 -11.57 -8.81 -3.85
C VAL A 105 -12.72 -9.82 -3.95
N GLY A 106 -12.65 -10.91 -3.18
CA GLY A 106 -13.72 -11.91 -3.12
C GLY A 106 -14.04 -12.50 -4.50
N ASN A 107 -15.32 -12.50 -4.88
CA ASN A 107 -15.82 -13.11 -6.11
C ASN A 107 -15.27 -12.49 -7.40
N TRP A 108 -14.63 -11.32 -7.34
CA TRP A 108 -13.93 -10.72 -8.49
C TRP A 108 -12.47 -11.18 -8.62
N GLY A 109 -11.97 -11.90 -7.62
CA GLY A 109 -10.64 -12.50 -7.60
C GLY A 109 -9.63 -11.65 -6.87
N LEU A 110 -8.42 -11.65 -7.40
CA LEU A 110 -7.28 -10.97 -6.81
C LEU A 110 -6.79 -9.89 -7.76
N VAL A 111 -6.42 -8.74 -7.20
CA VAL A 111 -5.68 -7.69 -7.88
C VAL A 111 -4.24 -7.77 -7.42
N ALA A 112 -3.31 -7.62 -8.36
CA ALA A 112 -1.89 -7.47 -8.08
C ALA A 112 -1.40 -6.18 -8.72
N ALA A 113 -0.39 -5.57 -8.14
CA ALA A 113 0.28 -4.41 -8.71
C ALA A 113 1.78 -4.46 -8.47
N ARG A 114 2.50 -3.80 -9.36
CA ARG A 114 3.92 -3.49 -9.22
C ARG A 114 4.06 -1.98 -9.35
N SER A 115 4.81 -1.37 -8.45
CA SER A 115 5.18 0.05 -8.54
C SER A 115 6.70 0.22 -8.48
N SER A 116 7.22 1.24 -9.13
CA SER A 116 8.62 1.65 -8.93
C SER A 116 8.83 2.15 -7.51
N ALA A 117 10.07 2.14 -7.01
CA ALA A 117 10.40 2.61 -5.66
C ALA A 117 9.95 4.07 -5.38
N ASP A 118 9.86 4.90 -6.43
CA ASP A 118 9.41 6.29 -6.37
C ASP A 118 7.95 6.49 -6.82
N CYS A 119 7.25 5.41 -7.15
CA CYS A 119 5.86 5.41 -7.59
C CYS A 119 5.56 6.23 -8.86
N SER A 120 6.58 6.46 -9.68
CA SER A 120 6.41 7.08 -11.01
C SER A 120 5.84 6.12 -12.05
N GLU A 121 6.03 4.82 -11.87
CA GLU A 121 5.51 3.76 -12.72
C GLU A 121 4.67 2.78 -11.88
N VAL A 122 3.45 2.49 -12.33
CA VAL A 122 2.54 1.51 -11.69
C VAL A 122 1.93 0.63 -12.77
N ASP A 123 2.11 -0.68 -12.63
CA ASP A 123 1.45 -1.69 -13.42
C ASP A 123 0.45 -2.43 -12.52
N GLU A 124 -0.79 -2.60 -12.99
CA GLU A 124 -1.84 -3.29 -12.26
C GLU A 124 -2.43 -4.43 -13.10
N TRP A 125 -2.74 -5.54 -12.45
CA TRP A 125 -3.38 -6.69 -13.04
C TRP A 125 -4.56 -7.13 -12.21
N GLY A 126 -5.70 -7.32 -12.85
CA GLY A 126 -6.91 -7.76 -12.17
C GLY A 126 -8.13 -7.63 -13.07
N ASN A 127 -9.23 -8.23 -12.61
CA ASN A 127 -10.52 -7.98 -13.24
C ASN A 127 -10.85 -6.49 -13.15
N PRO A 128 -11.37 -5.83 -14.22
CA PRO A 128 -11.68 -4.41 -14.19
C PRO A 128 -12.59 -3.97 -13.04
N GLU A 129 -13.54 -4.83 -12.65
CA GLU A 129 -14.43 -4.57 -11.51
C GLU A 129 -13.71 -4.78 -10.17
N ALA A 130 -12.72 -5.68 -10.11
CA ALA A 130 -11.86 -5.81 -8.94
C ALA A 130 -10.98 -4.56 -8.76
N LEU A 131 -10.34 -4.10 -9.83
CA LEU A 131 -9.53 -2.88 -9.85
C LEU A 131 -10.35 -1.66 -9.42
N ARG A 132 -11.55 -1.48 -9.99
CA ARG A 132 -12.47 -0.40 -9.61
C ARG A 132 -12.74 -0.38 -8.10
N ARG A 133 -13.02 -1.55 -7.50
CA ARG A 133 -13.29 -1.68 -6.07
C ARG A 133 -12.07 -1.41 -5.19
N VAL A 134 -10.88 -1.84 -5.63
CA VAL A 134 -9.62 -1.54 -4.94
C VAL A 134 -9.34 -0.04 -4.97
N HIS A 135 -9.50 0.62 -6.13
CA HIS A 135 -9.32 2.07 -6.23
C HIS A 135 -10.35 2.87 -5.43
N GLU A 136 -11.60 2.40 -5.35
CA GLU A 136 -12.63 3.02 -4.51
C GLU A 136 -12.35 2.87 -3.02
N ALA A 137 -11.78 1.73 -2.62
CA ALA A 137 -11.47 1.46 -1.22
C ALA A 137 -10.18 2.16 -0.77
N PHE A 138 -9.12 2.11 -1.57
CA PHE A 138 -7.76 2.45 -1.14
C PHE A 138 -7.12 3.60 -1.94
N GLY A 139 -7.84 4.16 -2.91
CA GLY A 139 -7.32 5.19 -3.82
C GLY A 139 -6.51 4.63 -5.00
N THR A 140 -6.17 5.50 -5.95
CA THR A 140 -5.37 5.14 -7.14
C THR A 140 -3.89 4.91 -6.82
N ASP A 141 -3.44 5.30 -5.63
CA ASP A 141 -2.08 5.15 -5.12
C ASP A 141 -1.92 3.91 -4.22
N TRP A 142 -2.90 3.01 -4.15
CA TRP A 142 -2.87 1.85 -3.26
C TRP A 142 -1.62 0.95 -3.44
N ALA A 143 -1.11 0.83 -4.67
CA ALA A 143 0.09 0.06 -4.99
C ALA A 143 1.40 0.69 -4.44
N CYS A 144 1.31 1.86 -3.84
CA CYS A 144 2.42 2.70 -3.39
C CYS A 144 2.45 2.92 -1.87
N ARG A 145 1.56 2.27 -1.12
CA ARG A 145 1.36 2.48 0.31
C ARG A 145 2.00 1.40 1.18
#